data_AF-A0A7X4DYK6-F1
#
_entry.id   AF-A0A7X4DYK6-F1
#
_cell.length_a   1.000
_cell.length_b   1.000
_cell.length_c   1.000
_cell.angle_alpha   90.00
_cell.angle_beta   90.00
_cell.angle_gamma   90.00
#
_symmetry.space_group_name_H-M   'P 1'
#
loop_
_entity.id
_entity.type
_entity.pdbx_description
1 polymer ?
#
loop_
_entity_poly.entity_id
_entity_poly.type
_entity_poly.pdbx_seq_one_letter_code
_entity_poly.pdbx_strand_id
1 'polypeptide(L)' 'MSTPAGRHFLQIPGPTNVPDRILRAIERPTIDHRGPEFGRLG' A
#
# COMPACT_ATOMS: atom_id res chain seq x y z
N MET A 1 6.56 3.93 27.23
CA MET A 1 7.10 2.73 26.55
C MET A 1 7.85 3.19 25.31
N SER A 2 9.04 2.66 25.06
CA SER A 2 9.81 2.93 23.83
C SER A 2 9.31 2.01 22.72
N THR A 3 9.04 2.56 21.54
CA THR A 3 8.73 1.76 20.35
C THR A 3 10.03 1.14 19.84
N PRO A 4 10.09 -0.18 19.58
CA PRO A 4 11.30 -0.81 19.04
C PRO A 4 11.69 -0.19 17.70
N ALA A 5 12.99 0.01 17.50
CA ALA A 5 13.54 0.58 16.28
C ALA A 5 13.52 -0.41 15.11
N GLY A 6 13.40 0.10 13.89
CA GLY A 6 13.44 -0.69 12.65
C GLY A 6 12.06 -1.08 12.11
N ARG A 7 12.05 -1.82 11.00
CA ARG A 7 10.83 -2.28 10.34
C ARG A 7 10.30 -3.54 11.04
N HIS A 8 9.00 -3.60 11.27
CA HIS A 8 8.36 -4.81 11.79
C HIS A 8 8.28 -5.90 10.71
N PHE A 9 8.73 -7.11 11.03
CA PHE A 9 8.63 -8.27 10.14
C PHE A 9 7.49 -9.19 10.59
N LEU A 10 6.40 -9.20 9.83
CA LEU A 10 5.23 -10.03 10.09
C LEU A 10 5.52 -11.50 9.77
N GLN A 11 5.53 -12.36 10.80
CA GLN A 11 5.71 -13.82 10.71
C GLN A 11 4.42 -14.55 11.10
N ILE A 12 3.29 -14.10 10.56
CA ILE A 12 1.95 -14.67 10.77
C ILE A 12 1.35 -15.04 9.40
N PRO A 13 0.35 -15.93 9.31
CA PRO A 13 -0.28 -16.31 8.05
C PRO A 13 -1.24 -15.22 7.51
N GLY A 14 -0.75 -13.98 7.42
CA GLY A 14 -1.48 -12.83 6.91
C GLY A 14 -1.97 -11.88 8.02
N PRO A 15 -1.95 -10.55 7.78
CA PRO A 15 -1.42 -9.87 6.58
C PRO A 15 0.11 -9.95 6.46
N THR A 16 0.65 -9.56 5.29
CA THR A 16 2.10 -9.59 5.00
C THR A 16 2.67 -8.17 4.90
N ASN A 17 3.99 -8.05 4.94
CA ASN A 17 4.66 -6.78 4.70
C ASN A 17 4.48 -6.31 3.24
N VAL A 18 3.91 -5.13 3.06
CA VAL A 18 3.73 -4.53 1.74
C VAL A 18 5.04 -3.88 1.25
N PRO A 19 5.51 -4.13 0.01
CA PRO A 19 6.67 -3.43 -0.54
C PRO A 19 6.46 -1.92 -0.65
N ASP A 20 7.50 -1.13 -0.39
CA ASP A 20 7.40 0.34 -0.31
C ASP A 20 6.86 0.99 -1.59
N ARG A 21 7.18 0.44 -2.77
CA ARG A 21 6.66 0.94 -4.05
C ARG A 21 5.12 0.88 -4.15
N ILE A 22 4.51 -0.09 -3.48
CA ILE A 22 3.06 -0.27 -3.46
C ILE A 22 2.43 0.67 -2.44
N LEU A 23 3.04 0.84 -1.26
CA LEU A 23 2.60 1.84 -0.29
C LEU A 23 2.62 3.26 -0.89
N ARG A 24 3.69 3.60 -1.63
CA ARG A 24 3.79 4.87 -2.38
C ARG A 24 2.74 5.01 -3.47
N ALA A 25 2.29 3.91 -4.07
CA ALA A 25 1.21 3.94 -5.06
C ALA A 25 -0.15 4.17 -4.39
N ILE A 26 -0.37 3.57 -3.21
CA ILE A 26 -1.60 3.70 -2.41
C ILE A 26 -1.76 5.12 -1.84
N GLU A 27 -0.67 5.83 -1.59
CA GLU A 27 -0.69 7.23 -1.12
C GLU A 27 -1.37 8.19 -2.13
N ARG A 28 -1.48 7.80 -3.40
CA ARG A 28 -2.10 8.64 -4.44
C ARG A 28 -3.60 8.81 -4.16
N PRO A 29 -4.19 9.97 -4.53
CA PRO A 29 -5.62 10.17 -4.44
C PRO A 29 -6.42 9.10 -5.19
N THR A 30 -7.57 8.73 -4.65
CA THR A 30 -8.52 7.85 -5.34
C THR A 30 -8.99 8.50 -6.65
N ILE A 31 -9.03 7.70 -7.71
CA ILE A 31 -9.54 8.10 -9.02
C ILE A 31 -11.00 7.66 -9.19
N ASP A 32 -11.78 8.39 -9.99
CA ASP A 32 -13.14 7.96 -10.33
C ASP A 32 -13.11 6.75 -11.26
N HIS A 33 -13.76 5.67 -10.85
CA HIS A 33 -13.91 4.43 -11.62
C HIS A 33 -14.59 4.59 -12.98
N ARG A 34 -15.41 5.65 -13.20
CA ARG A 34 -16.01 5.96 -14.51
C ARG A 34 -15.20 6.96 -15.32
N GLY A 35 -14.11 7.48 -14.76
CA GLY A 35 -13.27 8.50 -15.37
C GLY A 35 -12.31 7.96 -16.43
N PRO A 36 -11.82 8.82 -17.33
CA PRO A 36 -10.88 8.43 -18.38
C PRO A 36 -9.55 7.93 -17.82
N GLU A 37 -9.15 8.34 -16.61
CA GLU A 37 -7.93 7.85 -15.98
C GLU A 37 -8.03 6.37 -15.59
N PHE A 38 -9.14 5.96 -14.97
CA PHE A 38 -9.38 4.57 -14.61
C PHE A 38 -9.50 3.69 -15.86
N GLY A 39 -10.16 4.17 -16.92
CA GLY A 39 -10.27 3.45 -18.20
C GLY A 39 -8.95 3.17 -18.90
N ARG A 40 -7.84 3.84 -18.52
CA ARG A 40 -6.49 3.50 -19.02
C ARG A 40 -5.86 2.29 -18.33
N LEU A 41 -6.43 1.81 -17.23
CA LEU A 41 -5.89 0.70 -16.44
C LEU A 41 -6.39 -0.69 -16.90
N GLY A 42 -7.46 -0.75 -17.70
CA GLY A 42 -8.05 -2.00 -18.21
C GLY A 42 -9.57 -1.96 -18.23
#